data_AF-A0ABD5DYM0-F1
#
_entry.id   AF-A0ABD5DYM0-F1
#
_cell.length_a   1.000
_cell.length_b   1.000
_cell.length_c   1.000
_cell.angle_alpha   90.00
_cell.angle_beta   90.00
_cell.angle_gamma   90.00
#
_symmetry.space_group_name_H-M   'P 1'
#
loop_
_entity.id
_entity.type
_entity.pdbx_description
1 polymer ?
#
loop_
_entity_poly.entity_id
_entity_poly.type
_entity_poly.pdbx_seq_one_letter_code
_entity_poly.pdbx_strand_id
1 'polypeptide(L)'
;IEENLRMGAYNNLAGYARLRDRMYALFPRLKERRHQMAGTMSGGEQQMLAIARALMSEPVLLMLDEPSLGLAPKIVGELFG
;
A
#
# COMPACT_ATOMS: atom_id res chain seq x y z
N ILE A 1 -7.24 -7.70 1.79
CA ILE A 1 -6.08 -6.79 1.63
C ILE A 1 -4.76 -7.53 1.83
N GLU A 2 -4.66 -8.38 2.86
CA GLU A 2 -3.43 -9.12 3.18
C GLU A 2 -2.84 -9.91 2.00
N GLU A 3 -3.67 -10.57 1.21
CA GLU A 3 -3.22 -11.30 0.02
C GLU A 3 -2.54 -10.38 -1.02
N ASN A 4 -3.04 -9.15 -1.21
CA ASN A 4 -2.44 -8.19 -2.12
C ASN A 4 -1.08 -7.70 -1.60
N LEU A 5 -0.96 -7.44 -0.30
CA LEU A 5 0.32 -7.07 0.31
C LEU A 5 1.32 -8.23 0.22
N ARG A 6 0.86 -9.45 0.47
CA ARG A 6 1.70 -10.66 0.38
C ARG A 6 2.19 -10.90 -1.05
N MET A 7 1.33 -10.68 -2.04
CA MET A 7 1.70 -10.72 -3.46
C MET A 7 2.77 -9.68 -3.81
N GLY A 8 2.67 -8.46 -3.27
CA GLY A 8 3.70 -7.44 -3.47
C GLY A 8 5.06 -7.80 -2.86
N ALA A 9 5.07 -8.65 -1.83
CA ALA A 9 6.28 -9.13 -1.15
C ALA A 9 6.82 -10.45 -1.70
N TYR A 10 6.42 -10.89 -2.91
CA TYR A 10 6.71 -12.25 -3.39
C TYR A 10 8.22 -12.60 -3.40
N ASN A 11 9.09 -11.64 -3.71
CA ASN A 11 10.56 -11.80 -3.68
C ASN A 11 11.19 -11.55 -2.30
N ASN A 12 10.40 -11.17 -1.29
CA ASN A 12 10.88 -10.77 0.04
C ASN A 12 9.91 -11.24 1.15
N LEU A 13 9.60 -12.53 1.16
CA LEU A 13 8.70 -13.11 2.16
C LEU A 13 9.24 -12.99 3.59
N ALA A 14 10.58 -12.96 3.76
CA ALA A 14 11.22 -12.75 5.07
C ALA A 14 10.90 -11.36 5.64
N GLY A 15 10.82 -10.33 4.78
CA GLY A 15 10.46 -8.97 5.17
C GLY A 15 8.96 -8.72 5.32
N TYR A 16 8.09 -9.65 4.91
CA TYR A 16 6.66 -9.43 4.79
C TYR A 16 6.00 -8.88 6.06
N ALA A 17 6.28 -9.46 7.24
CA ALA A 17 5.64 -9.02 8.49
C ALA A 17 5.98 -7.56 8.81
N ARG A 18 7.26 -7.20 8.75
CA ARG A 18 7.74 -5.82 8.96
C ARG A 18 7.13 -4.85 7.95
N LEU A 19 7.10 -5.23 6.68
CA LEU A 19 6.60 -4.37 5.61
C LEU A 19 5.08 -4.20 5.67
N ARG A 20 4.34 -5.27 5.97
CA ARG A 20 2.90 -5.21 6.21
C ARG A 20 2.58 -4.24 7.34
N ASP A 21 3.30 -4.34 8.45
CA ASP A 21 3.07 -3.48 9.61
C ASP A 21 3.42 -2.02 9.29
N ARG A 22 4.47 -1.77 8.49
CA ARG A 22 4.77 -0.45 7.93
C ARG A 22 3.65 0.06 7.01
N MET A 23 3.10 -0.77 6.13
CA MET A 23 2.00 -0.38 5.25
C MET A 23 0.73 -0.07 6.04
N TYR A 24 0.47 -0.78 7.12
CA TYR A 24 -0.64 -0.48 8.03
C TYR A 24 -0.43 0.78 8.86
N ALA A 25 0.81 1.17 9.12
CA ALA A 25 1.12 2.46 9.72
C ALA A 25 0.91 3.62 8.73
N LEU A 26 1.39 3.48 7.48
CA LEU A 26 1.24 4.49 6.43
C LEU A 26 -0.21 4.62 5.92
N PHE A 27 -0.93 3.50 5.85
CA PHE A 27 -2.31 3.47 5.38
C PHE A 27 -3.21 2.79 6.43
N PRO A 28 -3.58 3.49 7.52
CA PRO A 28 -4.42 2.92 8.58
C PRO A 28 -5.75 2.35 8.08
N ARG A 29 -6.31 2.95 7.02
CA ARG A 29 -7.52 2.44 6.33
C ARG A 29 -7.36 1.01 5.81
N LEU A 30 -6.18 0.63 5.33
CA LEU A 30 -5.90 -0.74 4.89
C LEU A 30 -5.85 -1.72 6.07
N LYS A 31 -5.42 -1.26 7.26
CA LYS A 31 -5.41 -2.06 8.49
C LYS A 31 -6.83 -2.35 8.99
N GLU A 32 -7.66 -1.31 9.05
CA GLU A 32 -9.08 -1.42 9.43
C GLU A 32 -9.83 -2.46 8.60
N ARG A 33 -9.43 -2.59 7.33
CA ARG A 33 -10.09 -3.45 6.34
C ARG A 33 -9.24 -4.64 5.88
N ARG A 34 -8.28 -5.08 6.69
CA ARG A 34 -7.27 -6.09 6.31
C ARG A 34 -7.85 -7.37 5.66
N HIS A 35 -9.04 -7.80 6.10
CA HIS A 35 -9.75 -8.98 5.61
C HIS A 35 -10.72 -8.70 4.45
N GLN A 36 -10.94 -7.44 4.07
CA GLN A 36 -11.79 -7.07 2.94
C GLN A 36 -11.16 -7.50 1.60
N MET A 37 -11.98 -7.94 0.64
CA MET A 37 -11.55 -8.16 -0.73
C MET A 37 -11.25 -6.84 -1.44
N ALA A 38 -10.18 -6.81 -2.25
CA ALA A 38 -9.75 -5.59 -2.93
C ALA A 38 -10.82 -5.02 -3.89
N GLY A 39 -11.60 -5.89 -4.54
CA GLY A 39 -12.62 -5.49 -5.51
C GLY A 39 -13.82 -4.73 -4.93
N THR A 40 -13.98 -4.70 -3.59
CA THR A 40 -15.09 -3.97 -2.93
C THR A 40 -14.65 -2.66 -2.30
N MET A 41 -13.39 -2.25 -2.51
CA MET A 41 -12.83 -1.01 -2.01
C MET A 41 -13.23 0.18 -2.89
N SER A 42 -13.35 1.37 -2.30
CA SER A 42 -13.51 2.61 -3.07
C SER A 42 -12.28 2.92 -3.92
N GLY A 43 -12.39 3.78 -4.93
CA GLY A 43 -11.26 4.10 -5.82
C GLY A 43 -9.99 4.58 -5.09
N GLY A 44 -10.12 5.50 -4.13
CA GLY A 44 -8.98 5.96 -3.33
C GLY A 44 -8.39 4.85 -2.44
N GLU A 45 -9.20 3.94 -1.95
CA GLU A 45 -8.73 2.77 -1.19
C GLU A 45 -7.99 1.77 -2.08
N GLN A 46 -8.47 1.52 -3.30
CA GLN A 46 -7.77 0.71 -4.28
C GLN A 46 -6.41 1.31 -4.64
N GLN A 47 -6.32 2.63 -4.77
CA GLN A 47 -5.07 3.32 -5.06
C GLN A 47 -4.08 3.24 -3.88
N MET A 48 -4.55 3.45 -2.65
CA MET A 48 -3.73 3.20 -1.44
C MET A 48 -3.21 1.75 -1.42
N LEU A 49 -4.06 0.78 -1.73
CA LEU A 49 -3.66 -0.63 -1.80
C LEU A 49 -2.63 -0.89 -2.91
N ALA A 50 -2.77 -0.26 -4.08
CA ALA A 50 -1.84 -0.40 -5.20
C ALA A 50 -0.44 0.11 -4.83
N ILE A 51 -0.37 1.27 -4.17
CA ILE A 51 0.89 1.86 -3.70
C ILE A 51 1.48 1.01 -2.58
N ALA A 52 0.68 0.62 -1.59
CA ALA A 52 1.13 -0.26 -0.52
C ALA A 52 1.72 -1.55 -1.08
N ARG A 53 1.04 -2.18 -2.04
CA ARG A 53 1.52 -3.39 -2.75
C ARG A 53 2.83 -3.14 -3.49
N ALA A 54 3.00 -2.00 -4.15
CA ALA A 54 4.25 -1.66 -4.82
C ALA A 54 5.42 -1.48 -3.83
N LEU A 55 5.16 -0.88 -2.66
CA LEU A 55 6.17 -0.68 -1.61
C LEU A 55 6.59 -1.97 -0.90
N MET A 56 5.79 -3.05 -1.00
CA MET A 56 6.11 -4.34 -0.40
C MET A 56 7.35 -5.02 -1.01
N SER A 57 7.83 -4.56 -2.17
CA SER A 57 9.07 -5.05 -2.78
C SER A 57 10.32 -4.33 -2.27
N GLU A 58 10.18 -3.36 -1.36
CA GLU A 58 11.25 -2.42 -0.95
C GLU A 58 11.97 -1.79 -2.15
N PRO A 59 11.22 -1.14 -3.07
CA PRO A 59 11.80 -0.61 -4.29
C PRO A 59 12.77 0.53 -3.96
N VAL A 60 13.92 0.55 -4.64
CA VAL A 60 14.87 1.67 -4.59
C VAL A 60 14.36 2.89 -5.36
N LEU A 61 13.42 2.69 -6.29
CA LEU A 61 12.75 3.72 -7.07
C LEU A 61 11.29 3.31 -7.28
N LEU A 62 10.36 4.18 -6.89
CA LEU A 62 8.93 4.02 -7.16
C LEU A 62 8.50 5.09 -8.15
N MET A 63 8.06 4.68 -9.35
CA MET A 63 7.44 5.56 -10.33
C MET A 63 5.92 5.45 -10.21
N LEU A 64 5.26 6.60 -10.13
CA LEU A 64 3.81 6.69 -10.09
C LEU A 64 3.36 7.59 -11.23
N ASP A 65 2.46 7.07 -12.05
CA ASP A 65 1.77 7.88 -13.03
C ASP A 65 0.49 8.45 -12.40
N GLU A 66 0.34 9.76 -12.43
CA GLU A 66 -0.78 10.52 -11.83
C GLU A 66 -1.15 10.19 -10.34
N PRO A 67 -0.23 10.31 -9.37
CA PRO A 67 -0.51 9.95 -7.97
C PRO A 67 -1.52 10.87 -7.25
N SER A 68 -1.75 12.08 -7.77
CA SER A 68 -2.67 13.07 -7.18
C SER A 68 -4.15 12.70 -7.34
N LEU A 69 -4.47 11.82 -8.28
CA LEU A 69 -5.84 11.42 -8.61
C LEU A 69 -6.34 10.32 -7.64
N GLY A 70 -6.31 10.63 -6.33
CA GLY A 70 -6.98 9.81 -5.30
C GLY A 70 -6.20 9.55 -4.00
N LEU A 71 -4.97 10.05 -3.84
CA LEU A 71 -4.30 10.11 -2.53
C LEU A 71 -4.64 11.41 -1.78
N ALA A 72 -4.99 11.28 -0.51
CA ALA A 72 -5.17 12.46 0.35
C ALA A 72 -3.83 13.24 0.44
N PRO A 73 -3.83 14.59 0.40
CA PRO A 73 -2.61 15.41 0.44
C PRO A 73 -1.66 15.08 1.60
N LYS A 74 -2.21 14.65 2.74
CA LYS A 74 -1.42 14.21 3.90
C LYS A 74 -0.56 12.98 3.61
N ILE A 75 -1.10 12.00 2.88
CA ILE A 75 -0.40 10.77 2.50
C ILE A 75 0.75 11.08 1.54
N VAL A 76 0.54 12.03 0.62
CA VAL A 76 1.59 12.53 -0.28
C VAL A 76 2.73 13.15 0.53
N GLY A 77 2.42 13.96 1.55
CA GLY A 77 3.43 14.52 2.45
C GLY A 77 4.23 13.46 3.22
N GLU A 78 3.61 12.36 3.67
CA GLU A 78 4.29 11.28 4.41
C GLU A 78 5.11 10.33 3.51
N LEU A 79 4.81 10.26 2.21
CA LEU A 79 5.51 9.40 1.25
C LEU A 79 6.64 10.11 0.48
N PHE A 80 6.53 11.43 0.27
CA PHE A 80 7.46 12.22 -0.56
C PHE A 80 8.14 13.38 0.17
N GLY A 81 7.75 13.69 1.42
CA GLY A 81 8.42 14.67 2.29
C GLY A 81 9.42 14.01 3.23
#